data_AF-A0A4W3J1U1-F1
#
_entry.id   AF-A0A4W3J1U1-F1
#
_cell.length_a   1.000
_cell.length_b   1.000
_cell.length_c   1.000
_cell.angle_alpha   90.00
_cell.angle_beta   90.00
_cell.angle_gamma   90.00
#
_symmetry.space_group_name_H-M   'P 1'
#
loop_
_entity.id
_entity.type
_entity.pdbx_description
1 polymer ?
#
loop_
_entity_poly.entity_id
_entity_poly.type
_entity_poly.pdbx_seq_one_letter_code
_entity_poly.pdbx_strand_id
1 'polypeptide(L)'
;MVEPRDLEIDPFGDREAVKDWCDGGTEFGTGILSHSLCSLSLSCSLGQVWDVKVKSTEGCQTLVELKGPHGLSLTTDDMGQVKCGVTCSNANIFFLETQCNGTWVFRSLKFGTYLEMLENEVTCLMKTPTKCSMWTPHLAIHPHVVLYHLETKCYTRLLPAQHQLCTDSPLPHSNEFNFILHFEKGKYHLQTSDLRYLSLDDQLLSKRSKMTAFSLHLRPGNMVSFHAAHQRVLYPHGRTGILTVGSNPPDLFQYFALKKSKPWVSMKTASKNYLSVNYGEKIYARFDHLTRLSVFQFEATQKGEMVRLRSSDNQLLAQRGQSAVLADGKDVEGVTYFGMEWNQGKLALQAANGLYLQVRPIGQVIASAQEPGVEQEFTVRLVNRPFLILRGRHGYIGSSYRSDKLVCNNNMYDIIVLIPCSRGFYHFQGKNGKFWSMGENYNFYVSGENPLDFCVEIRGDNLLSVLAPNGNYLQSDQSGILSATDSTLSPDSLWEF
;
A
#
# COMPACT_ATOMS: atom_id res chain seq x y z
N MET A 1 -13.17 -52.41 -0.72
CA MET A 1 -14.13 -51.35 -1.09
C MET A 1 -14.03 -50.26 -0.05
N VAL A 2 -13.20 -49.25 -0.31
CA VAL A 2 -13.23 -47.94 0.34
C VAL A 2 -12.88 -46.96 -0.78
N GLU A 3 -13.83 -46.07 -1.08
CA GLU A 3 -13.76 -45.04 -2.13
C GLU A 3 -12.70 -43.97 -1.81
N PRO A 4 -12.13 -43.32 -2.84
CA PRO A 4 -11.25 -42.18 -2.63
C PRO A 4 -12.08 -40.92 -2.32
N ARG A 5 -11.70 -40.18 -1.28
CA ARG A 5 -12.24 -38.84 -1.01
C ARG A 5 -11.56 -37.83 -1.93
N ASP A 6 -12.41 -37.02 -2.54
CA ASP A 6 -12.06 -35.87 -3.37
C ASP A 6 -11.09 -34.91 -2.65
N LEU A 7 -9.98 -34.61 -3.33
CA LEU A 7 -9.10 -33.50 -3.01
C LEU A 7 -9.81 -32.21 -3.46
N GLU A 8 -10.43 -31.51 -2.51
CA GLU A 8 -10.87 -30.13 -2.72
C GLU A 8 -9.66 -29.26 -3.07
N ILE A 9 -9.74 -28.67 -4.26
CA ILE A 9 -8.77 -27.73 -4.81
C ILE A 9 -8.97 -26.39 -4.09
N ASP A 10 -7.96 -25.99 -3.33
CA ASP A 10 -7.84 -24.67 -2.72
C ASP A 10 -7.81 -23.57 -3.81
N PRO A 11 -8.76 -22.62 -3.85
CA PRO A 11 -8.80 -21.57 -4.87
C PRO A 11 -7.80 -20.43 -4.60
N PHE A 12 -7.10 -20.46 -3.46
CA PHE A 12 -6.02 -19.55 -3.13
C PHE A 12 -4.69 -20.29 -3.11
N GLY A 13 -4.08 -20.41 -4.28
CA GLY A 13 -2.66 -20.74 -4.41
C GLY A 13 -1.79 -19.67 -3.77
N ASP A 14 -1.66 -19.70 -2.45
CA ASP A 14 -0.71 -18.89 -1.70
C ASP A 14 0.71 -19.41 -1.92
N ARG A 15 1.65 -18.49 -2.26
CA ARG A 15 2.82 -18.21 -1.40
C ARG A 15 3.76 -17.13 -1.96
N GLU A 16 3.90 -16.10 -1.12
CA GLU A 16 5.10 -15.29 -0.87
C GLU A 16 5.63 -14.34 -1.95
N ALA A 17 5.10 -13.12 -1.93
CA ALA A 17 5.81 -11.90 -2.37
C ALA A 17 5.46 -10.65 -1.54
N VAL A 18 5.23 -10.79 -0.22
CA VAL A 18 5.17 -9.62 0.68
C VAL A 18 5.81 -10.00 2.01
N LYS A 19 7.14 -9.85 2.12
CA LYS A 19 7.75 -9.60 3.43
C LYS A 19 7.66 -8.10 3.69
N ASP A 20 6.55 -7.66 4.27
CA ASP A 20 6.54 -6.45 5.10
C ASP A 20 7.30 -6.82 6.38
N TRP A 21 8.63 -6.66 6.35
CA TRP A 21 9.49 -6.83 7.53
C TRP A 21 9.98 -5.45 7.94
N CYS A 22 9.37 -4.91 8.99
CA CYS A 22 9.94 -4.07 10.05
C CYS A 22 8.77 -3.43 10.83
N ASP A 23 8.01 -4.25 11.54
CA ASP A 23 7.24 -3.83 12.73
C ASP A 23 7.81 -4.63 13.90
N GLY A 24 8.48 -3.91 14.79
CA GLY A 24 9.25 -4.49 15.89
C GLY A 24 10.51 -3.67 16.08
N GLY A 25 10.44 -2.69 16.97
CA GLY A 25 11.61 -2.01 17.46
C GLY A 25 12.53 -3.03 18.12
N THR A 26 13.61 -3.41 17.45
CA THR A 26 14.81 -3.96 18.06
C THR A 26 16.02 -3.52 17.26
N GLU A 27 17.01 -3.11 18.03
CA GLU A 27 18.34 -2.64 17.72
C GLU A 27 19.03 -3.35 16.55
N PHE A 28 19.94 -2.62 15.89
CA PHE A 28 20.90 -3.16 14.94
C PHE A 28 21.71 -4.30 15.60
N GLY A 29 21.28 -5.53 15.34
CA GLY A 29 22.10 -6.73 15.43
C GLY A 29 22.13 -7.34 14.05
N THR A 30 23.32 -7.49 13.49
CA THR A 30 23.64 -8.22 12.25
C THR A 30 22.72 -9.43 12.04
N GLY A 31 21.73 -9.33 11.16
CA GLY A 31 20.72 -10.38 10.98
C GLY A 31 19.72 -10.10 9.85
N ILE A 32 19.94 -10.78 8.73
CA ILE A 32 18.96 -11.09 7.66
C ILE A 32 18.41 -9.87 6.90
N LEU A 33 19.24 -9.35 5.98
CA LEU A 33 18.77 -8.59 4.82
C LEU A 33 17.75 -9.46 4.06
N SER A 34 16.55 -8.93 3.81
CA SER A 34 15.54 -9.64 3.01
C SER A 34 16.09 -9.94 1.60
N HIS A 35 16.08 -11.21 1.20
CA HIS A 35 16.67 -11.72 -0.04
C HIS A 35 15.90 -11.33 -1.34
N SER A 36 15.08 -10.27 -1.31
CA SER A 36 14.30 -9.81 -2.46
C SER A 36 14.62 -8.35 -2.77
N LEU A 37 14.80 -8.04 -4.06
CA LEU A 37 15.11 -6.69 -4.55
C LEU A 37 13.82 -5.86 -4.67
N CYS A 38 12.78 -6.43 -5.31
CA CYS A 38 11.43 -5.89 -5.47
C CYS A 38 10.55 -6.83 -6.32
N SER A 39 9.24 -6.62 -6.29
CA SER A 39 8.26 -7.20 -7.22
C SER A 39 7.96 -6.22 -8.38
N LEU A 40 8.10 -6.65 -9.63
CA LEU A 40 7.96 -5.81 -10.83
C LEU A 40 6.91 -6.33 -11.80
N SER A 41 6.26 -5.45 -12.55
CA SER A 41 5.51 -5.85 -13.74
C SER A 41 6.39 -5.79 -14.99
N LEU A 42 6.50 -6.91 -15.72
CA LEU A 42 7.09 -6.97 -17.06
C LEU A 42 5.90 -7.03 -18.03
N SER A 43 5.57 -5.93 -18.70
CA SER A 43 4.28 -5.80 -19.40
C SER A 43 4.25 -6.48 -20.76
N CYS A 44 3.18 -7.25 -21.00
CA CYS A 44 2.38 -7.14 -22.24
C CYS A 44 0.89 -7.56 -22.06
N SER A 45 0.46 -7.93 -20.85
CA SER A 45 -0.95 -8.06 -20.46
C SER A 45 -1.08 -7.95 -18.94
N LEU A 46 -2.28 -7.64 -18.45
CA LEU A 46 -2.60 -7.55 -17.02
C LEU A 46 -2.15 -8.82 -16.27
N GLY A 47 -1.42 -8.66 -15.16
CA GLY A 47 -1.34 -9.69 -14.12
C GLY A 47 -0.03 -10.46 -13.95
N GLN A 48 1.09 -10.09 -14.56
CA GLN A 48 2.37 -10.77 -14.29
C GLN A 48 3.31 -9.92 -13.43
N VAL A 49 3.25 -10.15 -12.12
CA VAL A 49 4.23 -9.66 -11.15
C VAL A 49 5.38 -10.67 -11.07
N TRP A 50 6.61 -10.15 -11.17
CA TRP A 50 7.85 -10.90 -11.11
C TRP A 50 8.66 -10.45 -9.91
N ASP A 51 9.06 -11.40 -9.08
CA ASP A 51 9.97 -11.13 -7.97
C ASP A 51 11.41 -11.24 -8.44
N VAL A 52 12.20 -10.20 -8.18
CA VAL A 52 13.64 -10.21 -8.41
C VAL A 52 14.33 -10.59 -7.11
N LYS A 53 14.64 -11.87 -6.93
CA LYS A 53 15.27 -12.40 -5.71
C LYS A 53 16.79 -12.31 -5.80
N VAL A 54 17.42 -11.67 -4.82
CA VAL A 54 18.87 -11.48 -4.78
C VAL A 54 19.53 -12.74 -4.22
N LYS A 55 20.47 -13.32 -4.97
CA LYS A 55 21.24 -14.50 -4.56
C LYS A 55 22.54 -14.12 -3.88
N SER A 56 23.28 -13.19 -4.48
CA SER A 56 24.50 -12.64 -3.92
C SER A 56 24.75 -11.23 -4.45
N THR A 57 25.55 -10.48 -3.72
CA THR A 57 26.02 -9.15 -4.12
C THR A 57 27.52 -9.11 -3.86
N GLU A 58 28.31 -9.07 -4.92
CA GLU A 58 29.78 -8.97 -4.85
C GLU A 58 30.20 -7.67 -5.54
N GLY A 59 30.62 -6.67 -4.73
CA GLY A 59 30.95 -5.34 -5.23
C GLY A 59 29.77 -4.69 -5.95
N CYS A 60 29.95 -4.36 -7.24
CA CYS A 60 28.92 -3.74 -8.09
C CYS A 60 28.04 -4.76 -8.83
N GLN A 61 28.30 -6.07 -8.71
CA GLN A 61 27.55 -7.11 -9.41
C GLN A 61 26.50 -7.72 -8.49
N THR A 62 25.24 -7.67 -8.93
CA THR A 62 24.11 -8.28 -8.21
C THR A 62 23.63 -9.50 -8.98
N LEU A 63 23.71 -10.68 -8.38
CA LEU A 63 23.15 -11.90 -8.95
C LEU A 63 21.69 -12.05 -8.50
N VAL A 64 20.81 -12.23 -9.48
CA VAL A 64 19.37 -12.29 -9.26
C VAL A 64 18.74 -13.51 -9.91
N GLU A 65 17.62 -13.93 -9.33
CA GLU A 65 16.69 -14.92 -9.87
C GLU A 65 15.35 -14.22 -10.10
N LEU A 66 14.80 -14.35 -11.30
CA LEU A 66 13.50 -13.80 -11.65
C LEU A 66 12.44 -14.88 -11.42
N LYS A 67 11.55 -14.69 -10.43
CA LYS A 67 10.45 -15.60 -10.14
C LYS A 67 9.13 -15.02 -10.63
N GLY A 68 8.39 -15.80 -11.42
CA GLY A 68 7.08 -15.42 -11.90
C GLY A 68 5.96 -15.70 -10.89
N PRO A 69 4.70 -15.40 -11.26
CA PRO A 69 3.54 -15.43 -10.37
C PRO A 69 3.19 -16.80 -9.76
N HIS A 70 3.78 -17.89 -10.23
CA HIS A 70 3.49 -19.26 -9.77
C HIS A 70 4.72 -19.87 -9.06
N GLY A 71 5.65 -19.03 -8.61
CA GLY A 71 6.90 -19.45 -7.96
C GLY A 71 7.94 -20.07 -8.91
N LEU A 72 7.60 -20.22 -10.20
CA LEU A 72 8.50 -20.69 -11.25
C LEU A 72 9.56 -19.63 -11.56
N SER A 73 10.77 -20.08 -11.85
CA SER A 73 11.88 -19.17 -12.18
C SER A 73 12.04 -19.03 -13.68
N LEU A 74 12.43 -17.85 -14.13
CA LEU A 74 12.83 -17.61 -15.51
C LEU A 74 14.12 -18.37 -15.79
N THR A 75 14.11 -19.19 -16.83
CA THR A 75 15.24 -20.02 -17.24
C THR A 75 15.57 -19.77 -18.71
N THR A 76 16.85 -19.88 -19.05
CA THR A 76 17.35 -19.77 -20.42
C THR A 76 17.95 -21.09 -20.87
N ASP A 77 17.88 -21.41 -22.15
CA ASP A 77 18.62 -22.53 -22.74
C ASP A 77 19.76 -22.05 -23.65
N ASP A 78 20.52 -23.00 -24.20
CA ASP A 78 21.66 -22.76 -25.08
C ASP A 78 21.26 -22.14 -26.44
N MET A 79 20.01 -22.35 -26.84
CA MET A 79 19.39 -21.73 -28.02
C MET A 79 18.75 -20.37 -27.69
N GLY A 80 18.98 -19.83 -26.48
CA GLY A 80 18.48 -18.53 -26.02
C GLY A 80 16.96 -18.42 -25.93
N GLN A 81 16.25 -19.55 -25.87
CA GLN A 81 14.82 -19.59 -25.57
C GLN A 81 14.62 -19.38 -24.07
N VAL A 82 13.55 -18.65 -23.73
CA VAL A 82 13.23 -18.28 -22.36
C VAL A 82 11.97 -19.03 -21.92
N LYS A 83 12.06 -19.74 -20.81
CA LYS A 83 10.96 -20.55 -20.26
C LYS A 83 10.85 -20.39 -18.75
N CYS A 84 9.65 -20.55 -18.21
CA CYS A 84 9.44 -20.67 -16.77
C CYS A 84 9.58 -22.13 -16.35
N GLY A 85 10.48 -22.42 -15.43
CA GLY A 85 10.77 -23.79 -15.00
C GLY A 85 11.19 -23.88 -13.53
N VAL A 86 11.36 -25.12 -13.08
CA VAL A 86 11.86 -25.41 -11.73
C VAL A 86 13.37 -25.17 -11.69
N THR A 87 13.83 -24.62 -10.57
CA THR A 87 15.23 -24.34 -10.21
C THR A 87 16.12 -25.58 -10.31
N CYS A 88 16.80 -25.78 -11.45
CA CYS A 88 17.66 -26.96 -11.64
C CYS A 88 19.09 -26.67 -12.14
N SER A 89 19.52 -25.40 -12.33
CA SER A 89 20.91 -25.07 -12.71
C SER A 89 21.21 -23.57 -12.65
N ASN A 90 22.47 -23.15 -12.89
CA ASN A 90 22.86 -21.73 -13.09
C ASN A 90 22.16 -21.02 -14.27
N ALA A 91 21.32 -21.72 -15.04
CA ALA A 91 20.59 -21.18 -16.18
C ALA A 91 19.41 -20.26 -15.81
N ASN A 92 19.07 -20.17 -14.52
CA ASN A 92 18.02 -19.31 -13.98
C ASN A 92 18.57 -18.08 -13.22
N ILE A 93 19.89 -17.88 -13.23
CA ILE A 93 20.56 -16.78 -12.54
C ILE A 93 21.04 -15.76 -13.57
N PHE A 94 20.79 -14.49 -13.28
CA PHE A 94 21.19 -13.36 -14.11
C PHE A 94 22.05 -12.38 -13.31
N PHE A 95 23.05 -11.78 -13.94
CA PHE A 95 23.63 -10.54 -13.47
C PHE A 95 22.66 -9.40 -13.78
N LEU A 96 22.32 -8.62 -12.75
CA LEU A 96 21.55 -7.40 -12.86
C LEU A 96 22.49 -6.19 -12.88
N GLU A 97 22.44 -5.42 -13.95
CA GLU A 97 23.17 -4.16 -14.11
C GLU A 97 22.18 -2.99 -14.22
N THR A 98 22.27 -2.04 -13.29
CA THR A 98 21.47 -0.80 -13.34
C THR A 98 22.20 0.27 -14.12
N GLN A 99 21.56 0.77 -15.17
CA GLN A 99 22.06 1.84 -16.03
C GLN A 99 21.82 3.23 -15.39
N CYS A 100 22.56 4.23 -15.84
CA CYS A 100 22.48 5.60 -15.30
C CYS A 100 21.11 6.28 -15.50
N ASN A 101 20.30 5.79 -16.43
CA ASN A 101 18.94 6.27 -16.69
C ASN A 101 17.87 5.55 -15.86
N GLY A 102 18.26 4.58 -15.01
CA GLY A 102 17.38 3.75 -14.18
C GLY A 102 16.89 2.46 -14.86
N THR A 103 17.25 2.20 -16.12
CA THR A 103 16.91 0.93 -16.77
C THR A 103 17.83 -0.19 -16.31
N TRP A 104 17.36 -1.41 -16.48
CA TRP A 104 18.04 -2.63 -16.08
C TRP A 104 18.42 -3.45 -17.29
N VAL A 105 19.53 -4.16 -17.15
CA VAL A 105 19.99 -5.13 -18.12
C VAL A 105 20.25 -6.43 -17.36
N PHE A 106 19.74 -7.53 -17.90
CA PHE A 106 19.92 -8.87 -17.33
C PHE A 106 20.84 -9.69 -18.23
N ARG A 107 21.97 -10.16 -17.69
CA ARG A 107 22.91 -11.04 -18.38
C ARG A 107 22.90 -12.43 -17.78
N SER A 108 22.59 -13.46 -18.56
CA SER A 108 22.59 -14.85 -18.12
C SER A 108 23.96 -15.25 -17.54
N LEU A 109 23.97 -15.79 -16.32
CA LEU A 109 25.20 -16.26 -15.67
C LEU A 109 25.84 -17.42 -16.46
N LYS A 110 25.02 -18.31 -17.00
CA LYS A 110 25.48 -19.53 -17.70
C LYS A 110 25.96 -19.25 -19.12
N PHE A 111 25.22 -18.43 -19.87
CA PHE A 111 25.46 -18.26 -21.32
C PHE A 111 26.14 -16.93 -21.67
N GLY A 112 26.17 -15.98 -20.73
CA GLY A 112 26.74 -14.64 -20.98
C GLY A 112 25.95 -13.80 -21.99
N THR A 113 24.71 -14.20 -22.30
CA THR A 113 23.80 -13.52 -23.20
C THR A 113 22.82 -12.62 -22.44
N TYR A 114 22.23 -11.64 -23.12
CA TYR A 114 21.36 -10.63 -22.54
C TYR A 114 19.89 -10.96 -22.78
N LEU A 115 19.04 -10.72 -21.77
CA LEU A 115 17.60 -10.88 -21.87
C LEU A 115 16.99 -9.70 -22.66
N GLU A 116 16.25 -9.99 -23.72
CA GLU A 116 15.72 -8.99 -24.65
C GLU A 116 14.26 -9.26 -25.01
N MET A 117 13.51 -8.21 -25.31
CA MET A 117 12.17 -8.29 -25.89
C MET A 117 12.23 -7.93 -27.38
N LEU A 118 11.89 -8.88 -28.25
CA LEU A 118 11.83 -8.69 -29.70
C LEU A 118 10.45 -9.08 -30.23
N GLU A 119 9.75 -8.16 -30.89
CA GLU A 119 8.49 -8.43 -31.62
C GLU A 119 7.40 -9.18 -30.81
N ASN A 120 7.46 -9.08 -29.46
CA ASN A 120 6.60 -9.71 -28.44
C ASN A 120 7.08 -11.04 -27.85
N GLU A 121 8.28 -11.51 -28.19
CA GLU A 121 8.92 -12.65 -27.54
C GLU A 121 10.12 -12.23 -26.70
N VAL A 122 10.25 -12.87 -25.53
CA VAL A 122 11.43 -12.69 -24.67
C VAL A 122 12.47 -13.72 -25.05
N THR A 123 13.67 -13.26 -25.44
CA THR A 123 14.79 -14.12 -25.85
C THR A 123 16.06 -13.78 -25.08
N CYS A 124 17.05 -14.67 -25.08
CA CYS A 124 18.33 -14.46 -24.41
C CYS A 124 19.52 -14.92 -25.27
N LEU A 125 19.67 -14.30 -26.45
CA LEU A 125 20.63 -14.72 -27.49
C LEU A 125 21.82 -13.79 -27.65
N MET A 126 21.62 -12.49 -27.46
CA MET A 126 22.63 -11.49 -27.82
C MET A 126 23.75 -11.44 -26.79
N LYS A 127 25.01 -11.39 -27.25
CA LYS A 127 26.20 -11.24 -26.38
C LYS A 127 26.54 -9.79 -26.04
N THR A 128 25.82 -8.84 -26.63
CA THR A 128 26.01 -7.40 -26.42
C THR A 128 24.67 -6.76 -26.12
N PRO A 129 24.59 -5.81 -25.16
CA PRO A 129 23.33 -5.18 -24.81
C PRO A 129 22.83 -4.30 -25.97
N THR A 130 21.57 -4.51 -26.37
CA THR A 130 20.88 -3.65 -27.36
C THR A 130 19.81 -2.79 -26.68
N LYS A 131 19.12 -1.94 -27.45
CA LYS A 131 17.96 -1.20 -26.92
C LYS A 131 16.84 -2.13 -26.43
N CYS A 132 16.71 -3.31 -27.03
CA CYS A 132 15.72 -4.32 -26.65
C CYS A 132 16.08 -5.05 -25.36
N SER A 133 17.33 -4.93 -24.89
CA SER A 133 17.81 -5.46 -23.59
C SER A 133 17.55 -4.54 -22.39
N MET A 134 17.00 -3.34 -22.64
CA MET A 134 16.82 -2.31 -21.61
C MET A 134 15.43 -2.41 -20.99
N TRP A 135 15.36 -2.99 -19.80
CA TRP A 135 14.12 -3.17 -19.05
C TRP A 135 13.89 -2.00 -18.10
N THR A 136 12.65 -1.53 -17.99
CA THR A 136 12.31 -0.46 -17.04
C THR A 136 11.54 -1.04 -15.87
N PRO A 137 12.04 -0.95 -14.63
CA PRO A 137 11.34 -1.50 -13.47
C PRO A 137 10.07 -0.70 -13.16
N HIS A 138 8.92 -1.37 -13.21
CA HIS A 138 7.65 -0.84 -12.73
C HIS A 138 7.24 -1.53 -11.42
N LEU A 139 7.23 -0.78 -10.31
CA LEU A 139 6.93 -1.30 -8.98
C LEU A 139 5.51 -1.87 -8.92
N ALA A 140 5.36 -3.07 -8.33
CA ALA A 140 4.03 -3.66 -8.12
C ALA A 140 3.35 -3.20 -6.80
N ILE A 141 4.06 -2.45 -5.96
CA ILE A 141 3.48 -1.83 -4.74
C ILE A 141 2.31 -0.93 -5.13
N HIS A 142 1.29 -0.88 -4.26
CA HIS A 142 0.21 0.09 -4.41
C HIS A 142 0.81 1.51 -4.50
N PRO A 143 0.34 2.39 -5.42
CA PRO A 143 0.95 3.69 -5.69
C PRO A 143 0.89 4.64 -4.48
N HIS A 144 0.00 4.37 -3.52
CA HIS A 144 -0.11 5.11 -2.28
C HIS A 144 0.91 4.61 -1.24
N VAL A 145 1.97 5.39 -1.03
CA VAL A 145 3.14 4.99 -0.24
C VAL A 145 3.50 6.03 0.81
N VAL A 146 4.33 5.60 1.75
CA VAL A 146 5.09 6.48 2.65
C VAL A 146 6.58 6.29 2.40
N LEU A 147 7.36 7.37 2.52
CA LEU A 147 8.81 7.34 2.38
C LEU A 147 9.45 7.24 3.76
N TYR A 148 10.13 6.13 4.03
CA TYR A 148 10.92 5.96 5.25
C TYR A 148 12.40 6.09 4.93
N HIS A 149 13.06 7.09 5.52
CA HIS A 149 14.48 7.32 5.30
C HIS A 149 15.30 6.45 6.27
N LEU A 150 16.21 5.66 5.71
CA LEU A 150 16.86 4.57 6.44
C LEU A 150 17.89 5.06 7.46
N GLU A 151 18.61 6.13 7.13
CA GLU A 151 19.67 6.65 7.98
C GLU A 151 19.12 7.44 9.17
N THR A 152 18.16 8.34 8.92
CA THR A 152 17.54 9.15 10.00
C THR A 152 16.46 8.39 10.76
N LYS A 153 16.01 7.24 10.25
CA LYS A 153 14.92 6.43 10.80
C LYS A 153 13.61 7.20 10.95
N CYS A 154 13.39 8.17 10.07
CA CYS A 154 12.21 9.02 10.06
C CYS A 154 11.45 8.89 8.74
N TYR A 155 10.16 9.19 8.79
CA TYR A 155 9.29 9.32 7.64
C TYR A 155 9.35 10.74 7.08
N THR A 156 9.26 10.84 5.75
CA THR A 156 9.09 12.12 5.05
C THR A 156 7.64 12.57 5.11
N ARG A 157 7.42 13.86 5.36
CA ARG A 157 6.11 14.52 5.32
C ARG A 157 6.15 15.84 4.57
N LEU A 158 5.00 16.24 4.07
CA LEU A 158 4.74 17.60 3.62
C LEU A 158 4.56 18.52 4.83
N LEU A 159 5.27 19.64 4.83
CA LEU A 159 5.06 20.76 5.74
C LEU A 159 4.13 21.77 5.04
N PRO A 160 2.83 21.83 5.36
CA PRO A 160 1.87 22.61 4.57
C PRO A 160 2.17 24.11 4.58
N ALA A 161 2.63 24.66 5.71
CA ALA A 161 2.92 26.08 5.86
C ALA A 161 4.14 26.54 5.05
N GLN A 162 5.15 25.68 4.91
CA GLN A 162 6.39 25.97 4.19
C GLN A 162 6.34 25.50 2.73
N HIS A 163 5.35 24.67 2.37
CA HIS A 163 5.28 23.99 1.07
C HIS A 163 6.55 23.18 0.74
N GLN A 164 7.16 22.59 1.77
CA GLN A 164 8.41 21.84 1.68
C GLN A 164 8.23 20.43 2.24
N LEU A 165 9.08 19.50 1.80
CA LEU A 165 9.13 18.15 2.33
C LEU A 165 10.23 18.06 3.40
N CYS A 166 9.94 17.37 4.50
CA CYS A 166 10.86 17.19 5.61
C CYS A 166 10.84 15.76 6.12
N THR A 167 11.99 15.23 6.54
CA THR A 167 12.12 13.87 7.09
C THR A 167 12.51 13.93 8.56
N ASP A 168 11.49 14.07 9.42
CA ASP A 168 11.67 14.43 10.84
C ASP A 168 10.81 13.62 11.83
N SER A 169 9.85 12.81 11.36
CA SER A 169 8.89 12.15 12.25
C SER A 169 9.06 10.62 12.28
N PRO A 170 8.96 9.97 13.46
CA PRO A 170 9.11 8.53 13.58
C PRO A 170 7.88 7.73 13.11
N LEU A 171 6.71 8.36 12.97
CA LEU A 171 5.45 7.67 12.62
C LEU A 171 4.60 8.46 11.59
N PRO A 172 4.04 7.81 10.56
CA PRO A 172 3.30 8.46 9.47
C PRO A 172 1.79 8.55 9.76
N HIS A 173 1.41 9.28 10.81
CA HIS A 173 0.06 9.26 11.37
C HIS A 173 -0.96 10.20 10.72
N SER A 174 -0.51 11.10 9.85
CA SER A 174 -1.36 12.09 9.17
C SER A 174 -1.32 11.94 7.65
N ASN A 175 -2.18 12.66 6.96
CA ASN A 175 -2.19 12.68 5.50
C ASN A 175 -0.92 13.28 4.89
N GLU A 176 -0.19 14.13 5.63
CA GLU A 176 1.05 14.79 5.18
C GLU A 176 2.16 13.82 4.79
N PHE A 177 2.13 12.59 5.30
CA PHE A 177 3.12 11.54 5.04
C PHE A 177 2.87 10.77 3.76
N ASN A 178 1.71 10.95 3.15
CA ASN A 178 1.31 10.16 2.00
C ASN A 178 1.83 10.75 0.70
N PHE A 179 2.37 9.86 -0.12
CA PHE A 179 2.78 10.14 -1.47
C PHE A 179 2.07 9.19 -2.44
N ILE A 180 1.79 9.69 -3.64
CA ILE A 180 1.32 8.89 -4.76
C ILE A 180 2.43 8.82 -5.80
N LEU A 181 2.83 7.60 -6.17
CA LEU A 181 3.82 7.34 -7.20
C LEU A 181 3.16 7.18 -8.56
N HIS A 182 3.36 8.16 -9.44
CA HIS A 182 2.88 8.07 -10.84
C HIS A 182 3.98 7.61 -11.76
N PHE A 183 3.77 6.47 -12.43
CA PHE A 183 4.68 5.98 -13.46
C PHE A 183 4.27 6.50 -14.85
N GLU A 184 5.19 7.16 -15.54
CA GLU A 184 4.98 7.65 -16.92
C GLU A 184 6.27 7.55 -17.71
N LYS A 185 6.24 6.82 -18.84
CA LYS A 185 7.36 6.72 -19.81
C LYS A 185 8.70 6.38 -19.14
N GLY A 186 8.67 5.46 -18.18
CA GLY A 186 9.85 5.00 -17.45
C GLY A 186 10.39 5.95 -16.39
N LYS A 187 9.63 6.97 -16.01
CA LYS A 187 9.93 7.89 -14.92
C LYS A 187 8.83 7.84 -13.86
N TYR A 188 9.19 8.20 -12.64
CA TYR A 188 8.27 8.36 -11.52
C TYR A 188 8.09 9.83 -11.18
N HIS A 189 6.85 10.20 -10.87
CA HIS A 189 6.50 11.50 -10.32
C HIS A 189 5.92 11.29 -8.92
N LEU A 190 6.49 11.97 -7.92
CA LEU A 190 5.99 11.91 -6.55
C LEU A 190 4.96 13.01 -6.36
N GLN A 191 3.72 12.63 -6.08
CA GLN A 191 2.64 13.54 -5.76
C GLN A 191 2.37 13.53 -4.24
N THR A 192 2.23 14.69 -3.62
CA THR A 192 1.88 14.87 -2.21
C THR A 192 0.38 14.78 -1.95
N SER A 193 -0.02 14.73 -0.69
CA SER A 193 -1.43 14.67 -0.26
C SER A 193 -2.30 15.86 -0.66
N ASP A 194 -1.69 17.00 -0.99
CA ASP A 194 -2.36 18.19 -1.52
C ASP A 194 -2.40 18.22 -3.05
N LEU A 195 -2.10 17.07 -3.69
CA LEU A 195 -2.15 16.84 -5.13
C LEU A 195 -1.12 17.63 -5.96
N ARG A 196 -0.07 18.17 -5.33
CA ARG A 196 1.09 18.77 -6.03
C ARG A 196 2.21 17.76 -6.22
N TYR A 197 3.13 18.03 -7.13
CA TYR A 197 4.24 17.16 -7.50
C TYR A 197 5.56 17.78 -7.06
N LEU A 198 6.42 16.97 -6.47
CA LEU A 198 7.79 17.35 -6.15
C LEU A 198 8.60 17.62 -7.42
N SER A 199 9.27 18.76 -7.47
CA SER A 199 10.14 19.14 -8.59
C SER A 199 11.63 19.18 -8.26
N LEU A 200 12.46 19.28 -9.31
CA LEU A 200 13.92 19.29 -9.25
C LEU A 200 14.54 20.58 -8.71
N ASP A 201 13.72 21.59 -8.44
CA ASP A 201 14.03 22.91 -7.88
C ASP A 201 13.43 23.09 -6.47
N ASP A 202 13.09 21.98 -5.81
CA ASP A 202 12.59 21.93 -4.43
C ASP A 202 11.25 22.65 -4.22
N GLN A 203 10.47 22.76 -5.29
CA GLN A 203 9.11 23.31 -5.28
C GLN A 203 8.05 22.22 -5.43
N LEU A 204 6.79 22.61 -5.21
CA LEU A 204 5.62 21.77 -5.43
C LEU A 204 4.80 22.32 -6.59
N LEU A 205 4.78 21.58 -7.70
CA LEU A 205 4.12 21.98 -8.96
C LEU A 205 2.73 21.33 -9.09
N SER A 206 1.78 22.00 -9.72
CA SER A 206 0.43 21.46 -9.91
C SER A 206 0.31 20.42 -11.04
N LYS A 207 1.32 20.32 -11.91
CA LYS A 207 1.29 19.45 -13.09
C LYS A 207 2.59 18.67 -13.23
N ARG A 208 2.47 17.43 -13.71
CA ARG A 208 3.62 16.61 -14.15
C ARG A 208 4.33 17.29 -15.32
N SER A 209 5.65 17.21 -15.28
CA SER A 209 6.53 17.78 -16.30
C SER A 209 7.91 17.11 -16.20
N LYS A 210 8.81 17.45 -17.12
CA LYS A 210 10.23 17.03 -17.04
C LYS A 210 10.89 17.45 -15.72
N MET A 211 10.41 18.53 -15.08
CA MET A 211 10.92 19.02 -13.80
C MET A 211 10.42 18.22 -12.60
N THR A 212 9.54 17.23 -12.77
CA THR A 212 8.99 16.39 -11.69
C THR A 212 9.29 14.91 -11.93
N ALA A 213 10.10 14.60 -12.94
CA ALA A 213 10.36 13.26 -13.41
C ALA A 213 11.65 12.71 -12.81
N PHE A 214 11.54 11.64 -12.04
CA PHE A 214 12.66 10.94 -11.42
C PHE A 214 12.87 9.56 -12.05
N SER A 215 14.13 9.19 -12.26
CA SER A 215 14.55 7.81 -12.47
C SER A 215 14.62 7.10 -11.14
N LEU A 216 14.04 5.90 -11.06
CA LEU A 216 14.12 5.08 -9.87
C LEU A 216 15.35 4.18 -9.93
N HIS A 217 16.16 4.18 -8.88
CA HIS A 217 17.24 3.22 -8.71
C HIS A 217 16.90 2.35 -7.50
N LEU A 218 16.95 1.04 -7.69
CA LEU A 218 16.54 0.05 -6.69
C LEU A 218 17.76 -0.74 -6.26
N ARG A 219 17.87 -1.00 -4.94
CA ARG A 219 18.87 -1.85 -4.33
C ARG A 219 18.22 -2.95 -3.49
N PRO A 220 18.95 -4.05 -3.19
CA PRO A 220 18.45 -5.10 -2.32
C PRO A 220 17.86 -4.55 -1.02
N GLY A 221 16.79 -5.18 -0.51
CA GLY A 221 16.13 -4.73 0.72
C GLY A 221 15.11 -3.61 0.52
N ASN A 222 14.50 -3.50 -0.67
CA ASN A 222 13.51 -2.47 -1.03
C ASN A 222 14.03 -1.03 -0.86
N MET A 223 15.34 -0.85 -1.03
CA MET A 223 16.00 0.45 -0.93
C MET A 223 15.87 1.18 -2.26
N VAL A 224 15.39 2.41 -2.21
CA VAL A 224 15.03 3.20 -3.38
C VAL A 224 15.71 4.56 -3.32
N SER A 225 16.32 4.98 -4.42
CA SER A 225 16.80 6.34 -4.61
C SER A 225 16.16 6.98 -5.84
N PHE A 226 15.83 8.26 -5.73
CA PHE A 226 15.19 9.04 -6.79
C PHE A 226 16.23 9.92 -7.48
N HIS A 227 16.55 9.57 -8.73
CA HIS A 227 17.58 10.24 -9.52
C HIS A 227 16.95 11.23 -10.51
N ALA A 228 17.57 12.39 -10.60
CA ALA A 228 17.25 13.43 -11.57
C ALA A 228 18.32 13.50 -12.67
N ALA A 229 18.10 14.34 -13.67
CA ALA A 229 19.11 14.62 -14.70
C ALA A 229 20.42 15.15 -14.06
N HIS A 230 21.54 14.84 -14.71
CA HIS A 230 22.89 15.23 -14.29
C HIS A 230 23.36 14.58 -12.96
N GLN A 231 22.98 13.32 -12.71
CA GLN A 231 23.38 12.55 -11.53
C GLN A 231 22.98 13.19 -10.18
N ARG A 232 22.00 14.10 -10.19
CA ARG A 232 21.43 14.64 -8.96
C ARG A 232 20.47 13.63 -8.34
N VAL A 233 20.37 13.63 -7.03
CA VAL A 233 19.59 12.66 -6.26
C VAL A 233 18.75 13.39 -5.22
N LEU A 234 17.55 12.88 -4.95
CA LEU A 234 16.70 13.38 -3.88
C LEU A 234 17.13 12.79 -2.53
N TYR A 235 17.45 13.63 -1.55
CA TYR A 235 17.83 13.19 -0.20
C TYR A 235 17.61 14.29 0.85
N PRO A 236 17.45 13.95 2.14
CA PRO A 236 17.29 14.95 3.19
C PRO A 236 18.62 15.67 3.48
N HIS A 237 18.59 17.00 3.47
CA HIS A 237 19.77 17.84 3.66
C HIS A 237 19.87 18.38 5.09
N GLY A 238 21.09 18.31 5.64
CA GLY A 238 21.47 18.91 6.92
C GLY A 238 20.70 18.35 8.12
N ARG A 239 20.77 19.07 9.25
CA ARG A 239 20.00 18.75 10.46
C ARG A 239 18.51 19.07 10.35
N THR A 240 18.12 19.86 9.35
CA THR A 240 16.74 20.26 9.13
C THR A 240 15.91 19.14 8.52
N GLY A 241 16.55 18.15 7.87
CA GLY A 241 15.85 17.02 7.25
C GLY A 241 15.05 17.41 6.01
N ILE A 242 15.24 18.62 5.48
CA ILE A 242 14.51 19.11 4.30
C ILE A 242 14.91 18.27 3.09
N LEU A 243 13.93 17.75 2.37
CA LEU A 243 14.13 16.90 1.22
C LEU A 243 14.32 17.75 -0.04
N THR A 244 15.52 17.73 -0.60
CA THR A 244 15.87 18.50 -1.81
C THR A 244 16.71 17.68 -2.78
N VAL A 245 16.80 18.16 -4.04
CA VAL A 245 17.59 17.51 -5.09
C VAL A 245 19.01 18.06 -5.10
N GLY A 246 19.95 17.27 -4.59
CA GLY A 246 21.37 17.63 -4.47
C GLY A 246 22.28 16.76 -5.34
N SER A 247 23.58 17.09 -5.33
CA SER A 247 24.63 16.23 -5.89
C SER A 247 25.42 15.57 -4.76
N ASN A 248 26.02 14.42 -5.02
CA ASN A 248 26.91 13.71 -4.08
C ASN A 248 26.30 13.48 -2.68
N PRO A 249 25.13 12.83 -2.57
CA PRO A 249 24.62 12.42 -1.26
C PRO A 249 25.65 11.55 -0.54
N PRO A 250 25.80 11.66 0.79
CA PRO A 250 26.46 10.62 1.57
C PRO A 250 25.78 9.28 1.31
N ASP A 251 26.54 8.19 1.16
CA ASP A 251 26.09 6.92 0.58
C ASP A 251 24.70 6.45 1.06
N LEU A 252 24.48 6.33 2.37
CA LEU A 252 23.20 5.85 2.90
C LEU A 252 22.04 6.86 2.85
N PHE A 253 22.33 8.16 2.71
CA PHE A 253 21.33 9.24 2.76
C PHE A 253 20.46 9.33 1.50
N GLN A 254 20.87 8.73 0.38
CA GLN A 254 20.03 8.71 -0.82
C GLN A 254 18.91 7.67 -0.79
N TYR A 255 18.90 6.77 0.20
CA TYR A 255 18.02 5.61 0.19
C TYR A 255 16.81 5.75 1.12
N PHE A 256 15.66 5.45 0.54
CA PHE A 256 14.38 5.34 1.21
C PHE A 256 13.87 3.91 1.11
N ALA A 257 13.21 3.43 2.16
CA ALA A 257 12.28 2.32 2.03
C ALA A 257 10.91 2.85 1.61
N LEU A 258 10.41 2.37 0.47
CA LEU A 258 9.03 2.57 0.07
C LEU A 258 8.15 1.58 0.83
N LYS A 259 7.29 2.08 1.71
CA LYS A 259 6.34 1.24 2.45
C LYS A 259 4.92 1.55 2.00
N LYS A 260 4.05 0.54 2.04
CA LYS A 260 2.60 0.76 1.90
C LYS A 260 2.17 1.70 3.00
N SER A 261 1.36 2.69 2.67
CA SER A 261 0.80 3.57 3.69
C SER A 261 -0.22 2.77 4.51
N LYS A 262 0.05 2.45 5.78
CA LYS A 262 -0.95 1.75 6.61
C LYS A 262 -2.12 2.71 6.95
N PRO A 263 -3.36 2.21 7.09
CA PRO A 263 -4.48 3.07 7.46
C PRO A 263 -4.33 3.58 8.89
N TRP A 264 -4.46 4.90 9.07
CA TRP A 264 -4.63 5.52 10.37
C TRP A 264 -6.06 5.99 10.49
N VAL A 265 -6.71 5.64 11.60
CA VAL A 265 -8.13 5.88 11.81
C VAL A 265 -8.38 6.69 13.06
N SER A 266 -9.54 7.36 13.07
CA SER A 266 -10.18 7.83 14.28
C SER A 266 -11.48 7.05 14.47
N MET A 267 -11.86 6.85 15.73
CA MET A 267 -13.08 6.14 16.09
C MET A 267 -13.99 7.07 16.87
N LYS A 268 -15.26 7.14 16.48
CA LYS A 268 -16.25 8.04 17.05
C LYS A 268 -17.44 7.26 17.58
N THR A 269 -17.88 7.58 18.79
CA THR A 269 -19.04 6.96 19.44
C THR A 269 -20.36 7.46 18.86
N ALA A 270 -21.46 6.79 19.20
CA ALA A 270 -22.83 7.29 18.94
C ALA A 270 -23.06 8.69 19.53
N SER A 271 -22.47 8.97 20.70
CA SER A 271 -22.49 10.29 21.35
C SER A 271 -21.59 11.34 20.68
N LYS A 272 -21.01 11.03 19.51
CA LYS A 272 -20.15 11.90 18.71
C LYS A 272 -18.83 12.32 19.39
N ASN A 273 -18.32 11.51 20.31
CA ASN A 273 -17.01 11.73 20.93
C ASN A 273 -15.95 10.80 20.32
N TYR A 274 -14.72 11.29 20.19
CA TYR A 274 -13.58 10.52 19.71
C TYR A 274 -12.93 9.72 20.84
N LEU A 275 -12.66 8.44 20.56
CA LEU A 275 -11.82 7.62 21.41
C LEU A 275 -10.42 8.21 21.43
N SER A 276 -9.89 8.46 22.62
CA SER A 276 -8.60 9.10 22.83
C SER A 276 -7.86 8.45 23.99
N VAL A 277 -6.56 8.27 23.84
CA VAL A 277 -5.69 7.88 24.95
C VAL A 277 -5.59 9.08 25.90
N ASN A 278 -5.85 8.87 27.19
CA ASN A 278 -5.65 9.87 28.22
C ASN A 278 -4.27 9.66 28.88
N TYR A 279 -3.73 10.66 29.58
CA TYR A 279 -2.38 10.67 30.18
C TYR A 279 -2.05 9.52 31.15
N GLY A 280 -3.01 8.65 31.49
CA GLY A 280 -2.81 7.44 32.30
C GLY A 280 -3.14 6.16 31.54
N GLU A 281 -2.81 6.08 30.24
CA GLU A 281 -2.92 4.93 29.32
C GLU A 281 -4.36 4.42 29.04
N LYS A 282 -5.32 4.82 29.86
CA LYS A 282 -6.74 4.50 29.70
C LYS A 282 -7.35 5.25 28.53
N ILE A 283 -8.32 4.61 27.89
CA ILE A 283 -9.02 5.18 26.75
C ILE A 283 -10.35 5.79 27.17
N TYR A 284 -10.61 7.00 26.67
CA TYR A 284 -11.81 7.77 26.92
C TYR A 284 -12.41 8.33 25.64
N ALA A 285 -13.73 8.43 25.58
CA ALA A 285 -14.50 9.10 24.54
C ALA A 285 -15.14 10.38 25.10
N ARG A 286 -14.33 11.44 25.25
CA ARG A 286 -14.75 12.72 25.87
C ARG A 286 -14.70 13.93 24.95
N PHE A 287 -13.84 13.89 23.94
CA PHE A 287 -13.58 15.03 23.07
C PHE A 287 -14.41 14.91 21.79
N ASP A 288 -15.02 16.01 21.37
CA ASP A 288 -15.80 16.12 20.14
C ASP A 288 -14.95 16.54 18.92
N HIS A 289 -13.67 16.87 19.16
CA HIS A 289 -12.68 17.23 18.16
C HIS A 289 -11.55 16.19 18.10
N LEU A 290 -10.93 16.08 16.92
CA LEU A 290 -9.85 15.13 16.68
C LEU A 290 -8.54 15.65 17.29
N THR A 291 -7.86 14.82 18.06
CA THR A 291 -6.52 15.10 18.59
C THR A 291 -5.53 14.03 18.13
N ARG A 292 -4.23 14.29 18.29
CA ARG A 292 -3.19 13.28 18.01
C ARG A 292 -3.37 11.99 18.82
N LEU A 293 -3.90 12.09 20.05
CA LEU A 293 -4.17 10.94 20.93
C LEU A 293 -5.44 10.17 20.54
N SER A 294 -6.20 10.68 19.57
CA SER A 294 -7.43 10.09 19.04
C SER A 294 -7.22 9.33 17.73
N VAL A 295 -5.97 9.23 17.26
CA VAL A 295 -5.61 8.56 16.00
C VAL A 295 -4.87 7.27 16.31
N PHE A 296 -5.30 6.19 15.67
CA PHE A 296 -4.74 4.86 15.83
C PHE A 296 -4.36 4.28 14.47
N GLN A 297 -3.19 3.66 14.37
CA GLN A 297 -2.86 2.82 13.23
C GLN A 297 -3.73 1.56 13.30
N PHE A 298 -4.41 1.25 12.21
CA PHE A 298 -5.33 0.13 12.11
C PHE A 298 -4.61 -1.07 11.48
N GLU A 299 -4.13 -1.99 12.31
CA GLU A 299 -3.36 -3.16 11.90
C GLU A 299 -4.28 -4.38 11.81
N ALA A 300 -5.02 -4.48 10.72
CA ALA A 300 -5.86 -5.64 10.45
C ALA A 300 -5.01 -6.86 10.06
N THR A 301 -5.42 -8.02 10.54
CA THR A 301 -4.87 -9.31 10.08
C THR A 301 -5.18 -9.54 8.60
N GLN A 302 -4.40 -10.39 7.94
CA GLN A 302 -4.53 -10.64 6.49
C GLN A 302 -5.93 -11.14 6.09
N LYS A 303 -6.58 -11.91 6.97
CA LYS A 303 -7.96 -12.41 6.77
C LYS A 303 -9.06 -11.42 7.20
N GLY A 304 -8.70 -10.30 7.82
CA GLY A 304 -9.68 -9.29 8.25
C GLY A 304 -10.55 -9.69 9.43
N GLU A 305 -10.19 -10.72 10.18
CA GLU A 305 -11.00 -11.20 11.32
C GLU A 305 -10.67 -10.40 12.60
N MET A 306 -9.39 -10.08 12.77
CA MET A 306 -8.85 -9.40 13.95
C MET A 306 -8.10 -8.13 13.56
N VAL A 307 -8.04 -7.17 14.50
CA VAL A 307 -7.26 -5.93 14.39
C VAL A 307 -6.48 -5.65 15.66
N ARG A 308 -5.31 -5.03 15.49
CA ARG A 308 -4.60 -4.32 16.55
C ARG A 308 -4.66 -2.82 16.28
N LEU A 309 -4.75 -2.03 17.35
CA LEU A 309 -4.83 -0.58 17.27
C LEU A 309 -3.60 0.01 17.96
N ARG A 310 -2.73 0.66 17.18
CA ARG A 310 -1.51 1.30 17.70
C ARG A 310 -1.73 2.79 17.89
N SER A 311 -1.43 3.30 19.07
CA SER A 311 -1.49 4.72 19.38
C SER A 311 -0.39 5.51 18.67
N SER A 312 -0.54 6.84 18.65
CA SER A 312 0.49 7.76 18.14
C SER A 312 1.75 7.86 19.01
N ASP A 313 1.76 7.18 20.16
CA ASP A 313 2.91 6.97 21.05
C ASP A 313 3.51 5.56 20.91
N ASN A 314 3.16 4.85 19.83
CA ASN A 314 3.69 3.53 19.47
C ASN A 314 3.34 2.41 20.48
N GLN A 315 2.24 2.53 21.22
CA GLN A 315 1.73 1.48 22.11
C GLN A 315 0.48 0.84 21.53
N LEU A 316 0.31 -0.46 21.70
CA LEU A 316 -0.91 -1.14 21.29
C LEU A 316 -1.99 -1.04 22.35
N LEU A 317 -3.24 -1.00 21.90
CA LEU A 317 -4.38 -1.23 22.77
C LEU A 317 -4.37 -2.68 23.25
N ALA A 318 -4.58 -2.90 24.54
CA ALA A 318 -4.61 -4.21 25.16
C ALA A 318 -5.76 -4.33 26.15
N GLN A 319 -6.42 -5.49 26.13
CA GLN A 319 -7.37 -5.86 27.18
C GLN A 319 -6.60 -6.32 28.43
N ARG A 320 -6.92 -5.74 29.58
CA ARG A 320 -6.29 -5.98 30.88
C ARG A 320 -7.31 -6.38 31.94
N GLY A 321 -6.92 -7.32 32.81
CA GLY A 321 -7.76 -7.80 33.91
C GLY A 321 -9.12 -8.34 33.42
N GLN A 322 -10.20 -8.00 34.11
CA GLN A 322 -11.55 -8.47 33.75
C GLN A 322 -12.16 -7.72 32.55
N SER A 323 -11.89 -6.42 32.41
CA SER A 323 -12.57 -5.58 31.39
C SER A 323 -11.82 -4.31 30.98
N ALA A 324 -10.67 -3.98 31.60
CA ALA A 324 -9.99 -2.73 31.28
C ALA A 324 -9.37 -2.78 29.88
N VAL A 325 -9.32 -1.62 29.21
CA VAL A 325 -8.61 -1.45 27.93
C VAL A 325 -7.63 -0.29 28.09
N LEU A 326 -6.34 -0.59 27.91
CA LEU A 326 -5.22 0.34 28.09
C LEU A 326 -4.37 0.41 26.82
N ALA A 327 -3.65 1.50 26.63
CA ALA A 327 -2.66 1.69 25.56
C ALA A 327 -1.23 1.41 26.08
N ASP A 328 -1.00 0.19 26.57
CA ASP A 328 0.27 -0.29 27.16
C ASP A 328 0.74 -1.62 26.52
N GLY A 329 0.08 -2.05 25.45
CA GLY A 329 0.29 -3.34 24.80
C GLY A 329 1.55 -3.40 23.97
N LYS A 330 2.17 -4.58 23.94
CA LYS A 330 3.36 -4.89 23.14
C LYS A 330 3.03 -5.83 21.98
N ASP A 331 3.85 -5.80 20.94
CA ASP A 331 3.62 -6.54 19.68
C ASP A 331 3.41 -8.05 19.84
N VAL A 332 4.05 -8.66 20.84
CA VAL A 332 4.01 -10.11 21.10
C VAL A 332 2.76 -10.57 21.86
N GLU A 333 1.94 -9.63 22.35
CA GLU A 333 0.84 -9.93 23.26
C GLU A 333 -0.47 -10.24 22.51
N GLY A 334 -1.00 -11.45 22.67
CA GLY A 334 -2.28 -11.86 22.05
C GLY A 334 -3.49 -11.04 22.51
N VAL A 335 -3.43 -10.42 23.70
CA VAL A 335 -4.51 -9.56 24.23
C VAL A 335 -4.62 -8.19 23.55
N THR A 336 -3.74 -7.92 22.58
CA THR A 336 -3.79 -6.72 21.71
C THR A 336 -4.67 -6.89 20.48
N TYR A 337 -5.09 -8.13 20.20
CA TYR A 337 -5.98 -8.45 19.08
C TYR A 337 -7.44 -8.31 19.51
N PHE A 338 -8.22 -7.60 18.70
CA PHE A 338 -9.65 -7.43 18.84
C PHE A 338 -10.37 -8.02 17.63
N GLY A 339 -11.41 -8.83 17.86
CA GLY A 339 -12.31 -9.31 16.80
C GLY A 339 -13.07 -8.14 16.17
N MET A 340 -13.19 -8.17 14.85
CA MET A 340 -13.85 -7.12 14.08
C MET A 340 -15.21 -7.56 13.56
N GLU A 341 -16.24 -6.79 13.89
CA GLU A 341 -17.57 -6.96 13.33
C GLU A 341 -18.06 -5.65 12.73
N TRP A 342 -18.26 -5.65 11.42
CA TRP A 342 -18.73 -4.49 10.67
C TRP A 342 -20.24 -4.55 10.49
N ASN A 343 -20.92 -3.46 10.80
CA ASN A 343 -22.34 -3.24 10.56
C ASN A 343 -22.53 -1.92 9.80
N GLN A 344 -22.67 -2.01 8.48
CA GLN A 344 -22.94 -0.88 7.57
C GLN A 344 -22.00 0.33 7.82
N GLY A 345 -20.69 0.09 7.83
CA GLY A 345 -19.68 1.14 8.06
C GLY A 345 -19.36 1.47 9.53
N LYS A 346 -20.06 0.84 10.49
CA LYS A 346 -19.70 0.92 11.91
C LYS A 346 -18.98 -0.36 12.34
N LEU A 347 -18.07 -0.21 13.30
CA LEU A 347 -17.23 -1.29 13.79
C LEU A 347 -17.54 -1.57 15.26
N ALA A 348 -17.87 -2.82 15.58
CA ALA A 348 -17.81 -3.35 16.92
C ALA A 348 -16.51 -4.14 17.10
N LEU A 349 -15.91 -4.02 18.29
CA LEU A 349 -14.63 -4.63 18.64
C LEU A 349 -14.82 -5.60 19.80
N GLN A 350 -14.52 -6.88 19.58
CA GLN A 350 -14.54 -7.91 20.61
C GLN A 350 -13.13 -8.08 21.19
N ALA A 351 -12.98 -7.96 22.51
CA ALA A 351 -11.68 -8.13 23.14
C ALA A 351 -11.37 -9.60 23.47
N ALA A 352 -10.15 -9.88 23.93
CA ALA A 352 -9.68 -11.22 24.27
C ALA A 352 -10.50 -11.95 25.37
N ASN A 353 -11.25 -11.20 26.19
CA ASN A 353 -12.18 -11.77 27.18
C ASN A 353 -13.53 -12.21 26.56
N GLY A 354 -13.71 -12.11 25.24
CA GLY A 354 -14.94 -12.45 24.51
C GLY A 354 -16.02 -11.37 24.57
N LEU A 355 -15.77 -10.23 25.24
CA LEU A 355 -16.74 -9.15 25.41
C LEU A 355 -16.43 -7.98 24.47
N TYR A 356 -17.48 -7.30 24.03
CA TYR A 356 -17.37 -6.12 23.17
C TYR A 356 -16.99 -4.87 23.96
N LEU A 357 -16.26 -3.99 23.28
CA LEU A 357 -15.91 -2.68 23.79
C LEU A 357 -17.17 -1.81 23.93
N GLN A 358 -17.28 -1.14 25.08
CA GLN A 358 -18.33 -0.18 25.35
C GLN A 358 -17.80 1.04 26.09
N VAL A 359 -18.54 2.15 25.97
CA VAL A 359 -18.22 3.40 26.65
C VAL A 359 -19.08 3.55 27.91
N ARG A 360 -18.44 3.60 29.08
CA ARG A 360 -19.12 3.90 30.34
C ARG A 360 -19.68 5.34 30.34
N PRO A 361 -20.68 5.67 31.18
CA PRO A 361 -21.18 7.03 31.33
C PRO A 361 -20.10 8.10 31.62
N ILE A 362 -19.02 7.71 32.31
CA ILE A 362 -17.85 8.58 32.58
C ILE A 362 -16.92 8.80 31.37
N GLY A 363 -17.28 8.22 30.21
CA GLY A 363 -16.55 8.24 28.95
C GLY A 363 -15.47 7.17 28.81
N GLN A 364 -15.21 6.31 29.80
CA GLN A 364 -14.13 5.32 29.72
C GLN A 364 -14.51 4.13 28.84
N VAL A 365 -13.61 3.69 27.96
CA VAL A 365 -13.77 2.49 27.14
C VAL A 365 -13.33 1.25 27.92
N ILE A 366 -14.18 0.22 27.93
CA ILE A 366 -13.91 -1.08 28.58
C ILE A 366 -14.54 -2.24 27.78
N ALA A 367 -14.00 -3.45 27.93
CA ALA A 367 -14.54 -4.67 27.32
C ALA A 367 -15.51 -5.37 28.29
N SER A 368 -16.82 -5.17 28.10
CA SER A 368 -17.82 -5.67 29.06
C SER A 368 -19.22 -5.94 28.51
N ALA A 369 -19.50 -5.58 27.25
CA ALA A 369 -20.77 -5.89 26.62
C ALA A 369 -20.76 -7.32 26.06
N GLN A 370 -21.87 -8.05 26.16
CA GLN A 370 -21.97 -9.40 25.61
C GLN A 370 -22.26 -9.41 24.09
N GLU A 371 -22.98 -8.40 23.62
CA GLU A 371 -23.39 -8.26 22.22
C GLU A 371 -23.16 -6.82 21.75
N PRO A 372 -22.92 -6.62 20.44
CA PRO A 372 -22.81 -5.29 19.86
C PRO A 372 -24.17 -4.60 19.77
N GLY A 373 -24.16 -3.29 19.98
CA GLY A 373 -25.32 -2.40 19.92
C GLY A 373 -24.88 -0.97 19.67
N VAL A 374 -25.81 -0.03 19.70
CA VAL A 374 -25.55 1.39 19.31
C VAL A 374 -24.40 2.02 20.11
N GLU A 375 -24.23 1.66 21.39
CA GLU A 375 -23.18 2.20 22.26
C GLU A 375 -21.85 1.41 22.20
N GLN A 376 -21.85 0.26 21.53
CA GLN A 376 -20.69 -0.62 21.30
C GLN A 376 -20.15 -0.48 19.87
N GLU A 377 -20.88 0.19 19.00
CA GLU A 377 -20.50 0.48 17.61
C GLU A 377 -19.76 1.81 17.50
N PHE A 378 -18.63 1.79 16.80
CA PHE A 378 -17.81 2.96 16.53
C PHE A 378 -17.84 3.30 15.05
N THR A 379 -18.08 4.57 14.74
CA THR A 379 -17.84 5.10 13.39
C THR A 379 -16.35 5.23 13.17
N VAL A 380 -15.80 4.49 12.22
CA VAL A 380 -14.39 4.52 11.84
C VAL A 380 -14.19 5.54 10.71
N ARG A 381 -13.17 6.39 10.83
CA ARG A 381 -12.79 7.32 9.77
C ARG A 381 -11.31 7.26 9.49
N LEU A 382 -10.95 7.12 8.21
CA LEU A 382 -9.57 7.24 7.75
C LEU A 382 -9.09 8.68 7.93
N VAL A 383 -7.98 8.86 8.64
CA VAL A 383 -7.35 10.15 8.95
C VAL A 383 -6.24 10.47 7.95
N ASN A 384 -5.44 9.46 7.59
CA ASN A 384 -4.39 9.59 6.58
C ASN A 384 -4.86 9.19 5.18
N ARG A 385 -6.15 9.34 4.84
CA ARG A 385 -6.67 9.11 3.49
C ARG A 385 -7.65 10.23 3.10
N PRO A 386 -7.16 11.37 2.61
CA PRO A 386 -8.02 12.39 2.00
C PRO A 386 -8.58 11.93 0.64
N PHE A 387 -8.00 10.87 0.08
CA PHE A 387 -8.44 10.22 -1.15
C PHE A 387 -8.08 8.73 -1.11
N LEU A 388 -8.71 7.96 -1.98
CA LEU A 388 -8.41 6.56 -2.25
C LEU A 388 -7.92 6.39 -3.70
N ILE A 389 -7.07 5.39 -3.87
CA ILE A 389 -6.81 4.73 -5.13
C ILE A 389 -7.19 3.28 -4.86
N LEU A 390 -8.04 2.69 -5.70
CA LEU A 390 -8.57 1.35 -5.46
C LEU A 390 -8.06 0.38 -6.50
N ARG A 391 -7.40 -0.69 -6.06
CA ARG A 391 -6.96 -1.81 -6.91
C ARG A 391 -7.72 -3.08 -6.53
N GLY A 392 -8.51 -3.59 -7.47
CA GLY A 392 -9.17 -4.89 -7.34
C GLY A 392 -8.38 -5.99 -8.03
N ARG A 393 -8.99 -7.18 -8.12
CA ARG A 393 -8.39 -8.38 -8.75
C ARG A 393 -8.01 -8.18 -10.21
N HIS A 394 -8.78 -7.36 -10.92
CA HIS A 394 -8.64 -7.16 -12.37
C HIS A 394 -7.88 -5.90 -12.74
N GLY A 395 -7.46 -5.07 -11.78
CA GLY A 395 -6.76 -3.81 -12.06
C GLY A 395 -7.23 -2.67 -11.15
N TYR A 396 -6.89 -1.45 -11.54
CA TYR A 396 -7.32 -0.24 -10.82
C TYR A 396 -8.72 0.19 -11.26
N ILE A 397 -9.42 0.83 -10.34
CA ILE A 397 -10.60 1.61 -10.68
C ILE A 397 -10.16 2.91 -11.37
N GLY A 398 -10.77 3.20 -12.51
CA GLY A 398 -10.64 4.49 -13.18
C GLY A 398 -11.68 4.69 -14.27
N SER A 399 -11.77 5.91 -14.76
CA SER A 399 -12.66 6.30 -15.84
C SER A 399 -12.22 5.62 -17.14
N SER A 400 -13.18 5.07 -17.89
CA SER A 400 -12.90 4.51 -19.20
C SER A 400 -12.44 5.61 -20.18
N TYR A 401 -11.67 5.24 -21.20
CA TYR A 401 -11.12 6.20 -22.14
C TYR A 401 -12.23 7.01 -22.82
N ARG A 402 -12.22 8.34 -22.61
CA ARG A 402 -13.23 9.29 -23.13
C ARG A 402 -14.66 9.04 -22.65
N SER A 403 -14.84 8.38 -21.51
CA SER A 403 -16.15 8.16 -20.91
C SER A 403 -16.10 8.43 -19.41
N ASP A 404 -17.19 8.95 -18.86
CA ASP A 404 -17.32 9.13 -17.42
C ASP A 404 -17.65 7.81 -16.70
N LYS A 405 -17.86 6.71 -17.43
CA LYS A 405 -18.10 5.38 -16.85
C LYS A 405 -16.84 4.86 -16.17
N LEU A 406 -16.98 4.42 -14.92
CA LEU A 406 -15.90 3.78 -14.17
C LEU A 406 -15.78 2.30 -14.56
N VAL A 407 -14.54 1.85 -14.68
CA VAL A 407 -14.15 0.47 -14.94
C VAL A 407 -13.12 0.03 -13.91
N CYS A 408 -12.93 -1.28 -13.73
CA CYS A 408 -12.10 -1.87 -12.67
C CYS A 408 -10.91 -2.70 -13.19
N ASN A 409 -10.60 -2.62 -14.50
CA ASN A 409 -9.52 -3.35 -15.15
C ASN A 409 -8.44 -2.44 -15.76
N ASN A 410 -8.31 -1.21 -15.26
CA ASN A 410 -7.34 -0.27 -15.79
C ASN A 410 -5.93 -0.53 -15.24
N ASN A 411 -4.92 -0.28 -16.06
CA ASN A 411 -3.52 -0.21 -15.62
C ASN A 411 -3.20 1.10 -14.89
N MET A 412 -3.98 2.15 -15.17
CA MET A 412 -3.88 3.46 -14.55
C MET A 412 -5.03 3.66 -13.57
N TYR A 413 -4.76 4.35 -12.47
CA TYR A 413 -5.74 4.62 -11.44
C TYR A 413 -6.29 6.04 -11.51
N ASP A 414 -7.54 6.20 -11.09
CA ASP A 414 -8.09 7.50 -10.72
C ASP A 414 -7.92 7.75 -9.22
N ILE A 415 -7.85 9.04 -8.85
CA ILE A 415 -7.87 9.46 -7.45
C ILE A 415 -9.31 9.76 -7.09
N ILE A 416 -9.81 9.07 -6.07
CA ILE A 416 -11.15 9.22 -5.52
C ILE A 416 -11.03 10.08 -4.28
N VAL A 417 -11.42 11.34 -4.36
CA VAL A 417 -11.41 12.26 -3.22
C VAL A 417 -12.49 11.80 -2.22
N LEU A 418 -12.09 11.64 -0.96
CA LEU A 418 -12.98 11.26 0.12
C LEU A 418 -13.47 12.50 0.86
N ILE A 419 -14.77 12.75 0.78
CA ILE A 419 -15.41 13.83 1.53
C ILE A 419 -16.20 13.20 2.69
N PRO A 420 -15.76 13.36 3.95
CA PRO A 420 -16.42 12.73 5.09
C PRO A 420 -17.75 13.43 5.42
N CYS A 421 -18.80 12.64 5.62
CA CYS A 421 -20.15 13.13 5.87
C CYS A 421 -20.65 12.76 7.26
N SER A 422 -21.82 13.28 7.62
CA SER A 422 -22.47 12.91 8.87
C SER A 422 -22.74 11.40 8.93
N ARG A 423 -22.74 10.78 10.12
CA ARG A 423 -23.03 9.35 10.34
C ARG A 423 -22.02 8.34 9.80
N GLY A 424 -20.85 8.77 9.32
CA GLY A 424 -19.77 7.85 8.96
C GLY A 424 -19.65 7.53 7.48
N PHE A 425 -20.55 8.06 6.65
CA PHE A 425 -20.47 7.94 5.19
C PHE A 425 -19.36 8.81 4.61
N TYR A 426 -18.95 8.44 3.40
CA TYR A 426 -18.08 9.22 2.52
C TYR A 426 -18.80 9.51 1.21
N HIS A 427 -18.62 10.73 0.71
CA HIS A 427 -18.93 11.05 -0.68
C HIS A 427 -17.66 10.89 -1.50
N PHE A 428 -17.79 10.18 -2.62
CA PHE A 428 -16.69 9.95 -3.55
C PHE A 428 -16.75 10.98 -4.68
N GLN A 429 -15.65 11.72 -4.88
CA GLN A 429 -15.54 12.75 -5.91
C GLN A 429 -14.33 12.49 -6.80
N GLY A 430 -14.50 12.63 -8.11
CA GLY A 430 -13.39 12.57 -9.06
C GLY A 430 -12.58 13.86 -9.11
N LYS A 431 -11.41 13.81 -9.77
CA LYS A 431 -10.56 15.01 -9.97
C LYS A 431 -11.23 16.14 -10.75
N ASN A 432 -12.26 15.83 -11.52
CA ASN A 432 -13.08 16.81 -12.25
C ASN A 432 -14.06 17.58 -11.33
N GLY A 433 -14.10 17.25 -10.03
CA GLY A 433 -15.03 17.84 -9.07
C GLY A 433 -16.45 17.27 -9.13
N LYS A 434 -16.71 16.27 -9.98
CA LYS A 434 -18.00 15.58 -10.06
C LYS A 434 -18.04 14.41 -9.10
N PHE A 435 -19.22 14.14 -8.55
CA PHE A 435 -19.43 13.01 -7.65
C PHE A 435 -19.58 11.71 -8.43
N TRP A 436 -19.27 10.61 -7.74
CA TRP A 436 -19.67 9.30 -8.20
C TRP A 436 -21.20 9.20 -8.21
N SER A 437 -21.75 8.76 -9.33
CA SER A 437 -23.18 8.47 -9.51
C SER A 437 -23.37 7.00 -9.88
N MET A 438 -24.59 6.51 -9.67
CA MET A 438 -24.98 5.12 -9.94
C MET A 438 -26.08 5.13 -11.01
N GLY A 439 -25.87 4.39 -12.10
CA GLY A 439 -26.83 4.24 -13.19
C GLY A 439 -27.84 3.11 -12.95
N GLU A 440 -28.72 2.88 -13.93
CA GLU A 440 -29.84 1.93 -13.85
C GLU A 440 -29.40 0.47 -13.63
N ASN A 441 -28.23 0.08 -14.14
CA ASN A 441 -27.65 -1.26 -13.95
C ASN A 441 -26.69 -1.34 -12.74
N TYR A 442 -26.81 -0.41 -11.79
CA TYR A 442 -25.91 -0.28 -10.64
C TYR A 442 -24.42 -0.10 -11.00
N ASN A 443 -24.15 0.36 -12.21
CA ASN A 443 -22.81 0.75 -12.68
C ASN A 443 -22.47 2.17 -12.22
N PHE A 444 -21.19 2.47 -12.06
CA PHE A 444 -20.74 3.77 -11.56
C PHE A 444 -20.16 4.69 -12.63
N TYR A 445 -20.35 6.01 -12.42
CA TYR A 445 -19.90 7.07 -13.31
C TYR A 445 -19.36 8.27 -12.50
N VAL A 446 -18.49 9.10 -13.10
CA VAL A 446 -17.94 10.33 -12.48
C VAL A 446 -18.55 11.59 -13.11
N SER A 447 -19.88 11.61 -13.22
CA SER A 447 -20.66 12.70 -13.81
C SER A 447 -21.78 13.21 -12.89
N GLY A 448 -21.82 12.74 -11.64
CA GLY A 448 -22.84 13.12 -10.67
C GLY A 448 -22.71 14.57 -10.22
N GLU A 449 -23.84 15.28 -10.20
CA GLU A 449 -23.94 16.61 -9.55
C GLU A 449 -24.20 16.50 -8.05
N ASN A 450 -24.89 15.45 -7.62
CA ASN A 450 -25.23 15.20 -6.22
C ASN A 450 -24.40 14.04 -5.66
N PRO A 451 -24.01 14.12 -4.38
CA PRO A 451 -23.25 13.06 -3.76
C PRO A 451 -24.10 11.82 -3.44
N LEU A 452 -23.42 10.67 -3.43
CA LEU A 452 -23.94 9.41 -2.93
C LEU A 452 -23.22 9.02 -1.63
N ASP A 453 -23.95 8.40 -0.70
CA ASP A 453 -23.43 7.96 0.60
C ASP A 453 -22.79 6.56 0.48
N PHE A 454 -21.47 6.48 0.61
CA PHE A 454 -20.72 5.23 0.63
C PHE A 454 -20.19 4.92 2.03
N CYS A 455 -20.19 3.66 2.45
CA CYS A 455 -19.43 3.21 3.63
C CYS A 455 -18.12 2.57 3.20
N VAL A 456 -17.05 2.87 3.93
CA VAL A 456 -15.74 2.25 3.75
C VAL A 456 -15.44 1.40 4.97
N GLU A 457 -15.14 0.12 4.75
CA GLU A 457 -14.90 -0.85 5.81
C GLU A 457 -13.54 -1.50 5.58
N ILE A 458 -12.64 -1.44 6.57
CA ILE A 458 -11.31 -2.04 6.46
C ILE A 458 -11.45 -3.54 6.73
N ARG A 459 -11.14 -4.35 5.71
CA ARG A 459 -11.33 -5.81 5.69
C ARG A 459 -10.03 -6.60 5.70
N GLY A 460 -8.88 -5.95 5.87
CA GLY A 460 -7.58 -6.61 5.96
C GLY A 460 -6.43 -5.63 5.87
N ASP A 461 -5.21 -6.16 5.76
CA ASP A 461 -4.02 -5.34 5.62
C ASP A 461 -4.04 -4.55 4.30
N ASN A 462 -4.29 -3.24 4.38
CA ASN A 462 -4.52 -2.36 3.24
C ASN A 462 -5.62 -2.85 2.29
N LEU A 463 -6.61 -3.60 2.79
CA LEU A 463 -7.78 -4.05 2.03
C LEU A 463 -9.06 -3.45 2.61
N LEU A 464 -9.95 -2.96 1.75
CA LEU A 464 -11.25 -2.44 2.14
C LEU A 464 -12.38 -3.01 1.27
N SER A 465 -13.59 -2.96 1.79
CA SER A 465 -14.82 -3.06 1.01
C SER A 465 -15.53 -1.70 0.98
N VAL A 466 -16.28 -1.45 -0.08
CA VAL A 466 -17.11 -0.25 -0.22
C VAL A 466 -18.57 -0.66 -0.33
N LEU A 467 -19.40 -0.22 0.63
CA LEU A 467 -20.85 -0.39 0.57
C LEU A 467 -21.46 0.81 -0.15
N ALA A 468 -22.23 0.54 -1.20
CA ALA A 468 -22.94 1.55 -1.98
C ALA A 468 -24.30 1.91 -1.34
N PRO A 469 -24.94 3.02 -1.75
CA PRO A 469 -26.21 3.48 -1.18
C PRO A 469 -27.38 2.48 -1.28
N ASN A 470 -27.30 1.52 -2.21
CA ASN A 470 -28.29 0.47 -2.38
C ASN A 470 -28.11 -0.71 -1.40
N GLY A 471 -27.12 -0.66 -0.50
CA GLY A 471 -26.84 -1.72 0.47
C GLY A 471 -26.04 -2.90 -0.07
N ASN A 472 -25.50 -2.77 -1.29
CA ASN A 472 -24.65 -3.78 -1.91
C ASN A 472 -23.18 -3.34 -1.92
N TYR A 473 -22.27 -4.30 -1.93
CA TYR A 473 -20.85 -4.03 -2.05
C TYR A 473 -20.45 -3.73 -3.49
N LEU A 474 -19.49 -2.82 -3.63
CA LEU A 474 -18.82 -2.54 -4.89
C LEU A 474 -18.02 -3.77 -5.34
N GLN A 475 -18.31 -4.29 -6.53
CA GLN A 475 -17.73 -5.49 -7.11
C GLN A 475 -17.04 -5.19 -8.45
N SER A 476 -15.90 -5.84 -8.66
CA SER A 476 -15.24 -5.96 -9.96
C SER A 476 -15.73 -7.18 -10.72
N ASP A 477 -15.74 -7.11 -12.04
CA ASP A 477 -15.86 -8.29 -12.89
C ASP A 477 -14.65 -8.44 -13.84
N GLN A 478 -14.51 -9.62 -14.43
CA GLN A 478 -13.42 -9.92 -15.37
C GLN A 478 -13.51 -9.09 -16.67
N SER A 479 -14.69 -8.61 -17.03
CA SER A 479 -14.90 -7.77 -18.22
C SER A 479 -14.53 -6.29 -17.98
N GLY A 480 -14.24 -5.92 -16.73
CA GLY A 480 -13.90 -4.57 -16.30
C GLY A 480 -15.08 -3.73 -15.81
N ILE A 481 -16.28 -4.29 -15.70
CA ILE A 481 -17.45 -3.61 -15.16
C ILE A 481 -17.29 -3.44 -13.64
N LEU A 482 -17.60 -2.24 -13.18
CA LEU A 482 -17.70 -1.88 -11.77
C LEU A 482 -19.17 -1.69 -11.41
N SER A 483 -19.72 -2.53 -10.54
CA SER A 483 -21.14 -2.50 -10.15
C SER A 483 -21.35 -2.78 -8.66
N ALA A 484 -22.57 -2.57 -8.16
CA ALA A 484 -22.95 -2.92 -6.78
C ALA A 484 -24.25 -3.74 -6.76
N THR A 485 -24.13 -5.05 -7.01
CA THR A 485 -25.28 -5.95 -7.21
C THR A 485 -25.49 -6.98 -6.10
N ASP A 486 -24.47 -7.22 -5.26
CA ASP A 486 -24.49 -8.25 -4.23
C ASP A 486 -24.22 -7.64 -2.85
N SER A 487 -24.91 -8.15 -1.83
CA SER A 487 -24.74 -7.76 -0.43
C SER A 487 -23.73 -8.62 0.32
N THR A 488 -23.23 -9.68 -0.32
CA THR A 488 -22.22 -10.59 0.25
C THR A 488 -20.81 -10.17 -0.14
N LEU A 489 -19.87 -10.34 0.78
CA LEU A 489 -18.46 -10.10 0.52
C LEU A 489 -17.91 -11.25 -0.32
N SER A 490 -17.20 -10.89 -1.39
CA SER A 490 -16.43 -11.79 -2.23
C SER A 490 -15.03 -11.22 -2.47
N PRO A 491 -14.06 -12.02 -2.96
CA PRO A 491 -12.74 -11.50 -3.35
C PRO A 491 -12.81 -10.36 -4.37
N ASP A 492 -13.83 -10.36 -5.23
CA ASP A 492 -14.06 -9.34 -6.24
C ASP A 492 -14.69 -8.06 -5.66
N SER A 493 -15.08 -8.07 -4.38
CA SER A 493 -15.56 -6.90 -3.62
C SER A 493 -14.49 -6.24 -2.73
N LEU A 494 -13.27 -6.80 -2.74
CA LEU A 494 -12.14 -6.31 -1.95
C LEU A 494 -11.21 -5.44 -2.80
N TRP A 495 -10.78 -4.33 -2.22
CA TRP A 495 -9.98 -3.32 -2.89
C TRP A 495 -8.76 -2.97 -2.05
N GLU A 496 -7.57 -3.07 -2.65
CA GLU A 496 -6.35 -2.52 -2.04
C GLU A 496 -6.31 -1.00 -2.15
N PHE A 497 -5.82 -0.31 -1.11
CA PHE A 497 -5.90 1.16 -0.98
C PHE A 497 -4.75 1.89 -0.24
#